data_AF-O67015-F1
#
_entry.id   AF-O67015-F1
#
_cell.length_a   1.000
_cell.length_b   1.000
_cell.length_c   1.000
_cell.angle_alpha   90.00
_cell.angle_beta   90.00
_cell.angle_gamma   90.00
#
_symmetry.space_group_name_H-M   'P 1'
#
loop_
_entity.id
_entity.type
_entity.pdbx_description
1 polymer ?
#
loop_
_entity_poly.entity_id
_entity_poly.type
_entity_poly.pdbx_seq_one_letter_code
_entity_poly.pdbx_strand_id
1 'polypeptide(L)'
;MRNFILCTAGALYGVPKGINTCAIGSLGMYPFEDNKKEFFEKLSETISMSLGKEFYIETPFMGMHKHEVIKRYGKFIPLELSLTCINPVNGEPCGKCIKCKEREEALSLL
;
A
#
# COMPACT_ATOMS: atom_id res chain seq x y z
N MET A 1 -8.33 4.63 10.98
CA MET A 1 -7.47 5.82 11.22
C MET A 1 -5.98 5.58 10.97
N ARG A 2 -5.51 4.33 10.80
CA ARG A 2 -4.09 4.07 10.56
C ARG A 2 -3.63 4.73 9.25
N ASN A 3 -4.39 4.57 8.18
CA ASN A 3 -4.01 5.10 6.87
C ASN A 3 -4.04 6.64 6.85
N PHE A 4 -4.92 7.27 7.64
CA PHE A 4 -4.92 8.72 7.86
C PHE A 4 -3.56 9.20 8.39
N ILE A 5 -3.06 8.56 9.45
CA ILE A 5 -1.78 8.91 10.09
C ILE A 5 -0.63 8.67 9.12
N LEU A 6 -0.61 7.52 8.44
CA LEU A 6 0.45 7.15 7.51
C LEU A 6 0.57 8.14 6.32
N CYS A 7 -0.55 8.45 5.67
CA CYS A 7 -0.56 9.38 4.54
C CYS A 7 -0.20 10.80 4.97
N THR A 8 -0.71 11.26 6.11
CA THR A 8 -0.36 12.59 6.65
C THR A 8 1.12 12.67 7.04
N ALA A 9 1.67 11.64 7.67
CA ALA A 9 3.10 11.56 7.98
C ALA A 9 3.96 11.56 6.71
N GLY A 10 3.54 10.83 5.66
CA GLY A 10 4.18 10.85 4.36
C GLY A 10 4.19 12.24 3.73
N ALA A 11 3.06 12.95 3.78
CA ALA A 11 2.96 14.34 3.32
C ALA A 11 3.90 15.27 4.09
N LEU A 12 3.88 15.23 5.43
CA LEU A 12 4.76 16.04 6.28
C LEU A 12 6.25 15.81 5.99
N TYR A 13 6.63 14.57 5.68
CA TYR A 13 8.01 14.24 5.34
C TYR A 13 8.39 14.65 3.91
N GLY A 14 7.51 14.40 2.94
CA GLY A 14 7.79 14.57 1.51
C GLY A 14 7.68 16.01 1.02
N VAL A 15 6.68 16.75 1.50
CA VAL A 15 6.35 18.09 1.00
C VAL A 15 7.50 19.09 1.17
N PRO A 16 8.23 19.14 2.30
CA PRO A 16 9.41 20.00 2.43
C PRO A 16 10.55 19.65 1.46
N LYS A 17 10.54 18.43 0.90
CA LYS A 17 11.52 17.95 -0.09
C LYS A 17 11.02 18.12 -1.54
N GLY A 18 9.91 18.82 -1.74
CA GLY A 18 9.30 19.00 -3.07
C GLY A 18 8.52 17.79 -3.56
N ILE A 19 8.27 16.77 -2.72
CA ILE A 19 7.46 15.61 -3.08
C ILE A 19 6.00 15.92 -2.73
N ASN A 20 5.14 15.99 -3.75
CA ASN A 20 3.71 16.27 -3.60
C ASN A 20 2.82 15.04 -3.80
N THR A 21 3.41 13.84 -3.93
CA THR A 21 2.67 12.60 -4.13
C THR A 21 3.04 11.57 -3.08
N CYS A 22 2.04 10.88 -2.53
CA CYS A 22 2.20 9.71 -1.66
C CYS A 22 1.41 8.55 -2.25
N ALA A 23 2.10 7.46 -2.63
CA ALA A 23 1.45 6.24 -3.08
C ALA A 23 1.24 5.28 -1.90
N ILE A 24 0.04 4.70 -1.80
CA ILE A 24 -0.28 3.64 -0.85
C ILE A 24 -0.81 2.41 -1.58
N GLY A 25 -0.19 1.25 -1.34
CA GLY A 25 -0.52 -0.03 -1.99
C GLY A 25 -1.81 -0.69 -1.48
N SER A 26 -2.88 0.10 -1.24
CA SER A 26 -4.17 -0.45 -0.84
C SER A 26 -4.90 -1.11 -2.01
N LEU A 27 -5.55 -2.25 -1.73
CA LEU A 27 -6.45 -2.93 -2.66
C LEU A 27 -7.93 -2.50 -2.52
N GLY A 28 -8.30 -1.82 -1.44
CA GLY A 28 -9.70 -1.50 -1.13
C GLY A 28 -10.59 -2.67 -0.66
N MET A 29 -10.04 -3.89 -0.53
CA MET A 29 -10.82 -5.13 -0.33
C MET A 29 -11.20 -5.44 1.14
N TYR A 30 -10.57 -4.81 2.14
CA TYR A 30 -10.82 -5.08 3.56
C TYR A 30 -11.85 -4.11 4.17
N PRO A 31 -12.62 -4.52 5.20
CA PRO A 31 -13.73 -3.74 5.77
C PRO A 31 -13.27 -2.61 6.69
N PHE A 32 -12.31 -1.81 6.24
CA PHE A 32 -11.83 -0.63 6.94
C PHE A 32 -12.26 0.62 6.19
N GLU A 33 -12.90 1.54 6.90
CA GLU A 33 -13.37 2.81 6.33
C GLU A 33 -12.21 3.64 5.75
N ASP A 34 -11.04 3.63 6.40
CA ASP A 34 -9.84 4.33 5.95
C ASP A 34 -9.07 3.61 4.82
N ASN A 35 -9.73 2.69 4.12
CA ASN A 35 -9.18 1.91 3.03
C ASN A 35 -9.95 2.07 1.71
N LYS A 36 -11.03 2.85 1.70
CA LYS A 36 -11.87 3.12 0.52
C LYS A 36 -11.22 4.17 -0.39
N LYS A 37 -11.50 4.10 -1.69
CA LYS A 37 -11.04 5.09 -2.68
C LYS A 37 -11.43 6.52 -2.29
N GLU A 38 -12.70 6.71 -1.93
CA GLU A 38 -13.25 8.00 -1.49
C GLU A 38 -12.51 8.58 -0.27
N PHE A 39 -12.12 7.72 0.69
CA PHE A 39 -11.36 8.16 1.85
C PHE A 39 -10.01 8.77 1.44
N PHE A 40 -9.28 8.13 0.52
CA PHE A 40 -7.99 8.64 0.05
C PHE A 40 -8.13 9.91 -0.80
N GLU A 41 -9.17 9.99 -1.63
CA GLU A 41 -9.50 11.21 -2.39
C GLU A 41 -9.78 12.39 -1.44
N LYS A 42 -10.62 12.20 -0.42
CA LYS A 42 -10.93 13.22 0.59
C LYS A 42 -9.75 13.60 1.45
N LEU A 43 -8.88 12.64 1.79
CA LEU A 43 -7.66 12.95 2.52
C LEU A 43 -6.69 13.76 1.65
N SER A 44 -6.58 13.46 0.35
CA SER A 44 -5.79 14.22 -0.61
C SER A 44 -6.26 15.67 -0.70
N GLU A 45 -7.57 15.88 -0.87
CA GLU A 45 -8.20 17.22 -0.87
C GLU A 45 -7.88 17.98 0.43
N THR A 46 -8.05 17.32 1.58
CA THR A 46 -7.82 17.91 2.90
C THR A 46 -6.37 18.34 3.11
N ILE A 47 -5.41 17.49 2.72
CA ILE A 47 -3.97 17.82 2.81
C ILE A 47 -3.65 18.99 1.88
N SER A 48 -4.15 18.98 0.63
CA SER A 48 -3.94 20.08 -0.32
C SER A 48 -4.44 21.42 0.23
N MET A 49 -5.64 21.43 0.82
CA MET A 49 -6.19 22.61 1.49
C MET A 49 -5.29 23.10 2.62
N SER A 50 -4.82 22.20 3.48
CA SER A 50 -3.93 22.54 4.59
C SER A 50 -2.58 23.09 4.14
N LEU A 51 -2.08 22.65 2.98
CA LEU A 51 -0.80 23.08 2.43
C LEU A 51 -0.89 24.34 1.57
N GLY A 52 -2.11 24.70 1.11
CA GLY A 52 -2.31 25.76 0.13
C GLY A 52 -1.74 25.43 -1.27
N LYS A 53 -1.53 24.14 -1.57
CA LYS A 53 -1.02 23.65 -2.86
C LYS A 53 -1.44 22.19 -3.08
N GLU A 54 -1.37 21.75 -4.32
CA GLU A 54 -1.72 20.39 -4.73
C GLU A 54 -0.85 19.31 -4.04
N PHE A 55 -1.51 18.31 -3.49
CA PHE A 55 -0.95 17.06 -2.98
C PHE A 55 -1.83 15.87 -3.40
N TYR A 56 -1.19 14.78 -3.82
CA TYR A 56 -1.86 13.62 -4.38
C TYR A 56 -1.60 12.36 -3.55
N ILE A 57 -2.68 11.68 -3.15
CA ILE A 57 -2.59 10.31 -2.65
C ILE A 57 -2.96 9.34 -3.77
N GLU A 58 -1.98 8.56 -4.21
CA GLU A 58 -2.17 7.56 -5.26
C GLU A 58 -2.47 6.19 -4.64
N THR A 59 -3.44 5.49 -5.22
CA THR A 59 -3.83 4.14 -4.81
C THR A 59 -3.73 3.18 -6.01
N PRO A 60 -2.52 2.89 -6.50
CA PRO A 60 -2.30 2.23 -7.79
C PRO A 60 -2.89 0.81 -7.90
N PHE A 61 -3.22 0.18 -6.77
CA PHE A 61 -3.77 -1.16 -6.71
C PHE A 61 -5.24 -1.19 -6.25
N MET A 62 -5.90 -0.04 -6.14
CA MET A 62 -7.30 0.05 -5.70
C MET A 62 -8.22 -0.76 -6.62
N GLY A 63 -9.04 -1.63 -6.04
CA GLY A 63 -9.96 -2.49 -6.79
C GLY A 63 -9.30 -3.68 -7.48
N MET A 64 -7.98 -3.86 -7.35
CA MET A 64 -7.30 -5.06 -7.84
C MET A 64 -7.33 -6.18 -6.80
N HIS A 65 -7.44 -7.42 -7.27
CA HIS A 65 -7.13 -8.57 -6.46
C HIS A 65 -5.61 -8.80 -6.39
N LYS A 66 -5.15 -9.43 -5.31
CA LYS A 66 -3.73 -9.73 -5.06
C LYS A 66 -3.07 -10.46 -6.24
N HIS A 67 -3.76 -11.44 -6.81
CA HIS A 67 -3.24 -12.22 -7.95
C HIS A 67 -3.06 -11.35 -9.21
N GLU A 68 -3.89 -10.33 -9.42
CA GLU A 68 -3.76 -9.42 -10.56
C GLU A 68 -2.51 -8.55 -10.41
N VAL A 69 -2.24 -8.07 -9.19
CA VAL A 69 -1.03 -7.29 -8.88
C VAL A 69 0.21 -8.14 -9.15
N ILE A 70 0.25 -9.38 -8.66
CA ILE A 70 1.39 -10.28 -8.89
C ILE A 70 1.54 -10.62 -10.37
N LYS A 71 0.45 -11.00 -11.06
CA LYS A 71 0.50 -11.32 -12.49
C LYS A 71 1.00 -10.15 -13.34
N ARG A 72 0.59 -8.91 -13.01
CA ARG A 72 0.93 -7.72 -13.78
C ARG A 72 2.34 -7.21 -13.50
N TYR A 73 2.78 -7.23 -12.23
CA TYR A 73 4.00 -6.55 -11.82
C TYR A 73 5.10 -7.48 -11.29
N GLY A 74 4.75 -8.70 -10.86
CA GLY A 74 5.65 -9.58 -10.13
C GLY A 74 6.89 -10.04 -10.93
N LYS A 75 6.82 -10.05 -12.26
CA LYS A 75 7.97 -10.38 -13.12
C LYS A 75 8.99 -9.23 -13.26
N PHE A 76 8.63 -8.01 -12.83
CA PHE A 76 9.45 -6.81 -12.98
C PHE A 76 10.10 -6.36 -11.67
N ILE A 77 9.85 -7.06 -10.57
CA ILE A 77 10.29 -6.66 -9.23
C ILE A 77 10.87 -7.87 -8.48
N PRO A 78 11.91 -7.69 -7.66
CA PRO A 78 12.53 -8.77 -6.89
C PRO A 78 11.66 -9.12 -5.68
N LEU A 79 10.59 -9.88 -5.90
CA LEU A 79 9.62 -10.22 -4.85
C LEU A 79 10.28 -10.97 -3.69
N GLU A 80 11.32 -11.76 -3.93
CA GLU A 80 12.13 -12.46 -2.93
C GLU A 80 12.72 -11.54 -1.86
N LEU A 81 12.91 -10.24 -2.15
CA LEU A 81 13.40 -9.24 -1.19
C LEU A 81 12.29 -8.62 -0.34
N SER A 82 11.03 -9.05 -0.51
CA SER A 82 9.88 -8.53 0.25
C SER A 82 9.42 -9.47 1.35
N LEU A 83 9.04 -8.91 2.50
CA LEU A 83 8.51 -9.65 3.64
C LEU A 83 6.98 -9.46 3.77
N THR A 84 6.24 -10.56 3.74
CA THR A 84 4.77 -10.56 3.92
C THR A 84 4.34 -11.34 5.17
N CYS A 85 5.25 -12.11 5.77
CA CYS A 85 4.97 -12.94 6.92
C CYS A 85 4.52 -12.08 8.13
N ILE A 86 3.45 -12.51 8.81
CA ILE A 86 2.97 -11.84 10.04
C ILE A 86 3.73 -12.28 11.30
N ASN A 87 4.53 -13.35 11.21
CA ASN A 87 5.34 -13.85 12.31
C ASN A 87 6.72 -14.32 11.81
N PRO A 88 7.54 -13.41 11.27
CA PRO A 88 8.86 -13.76 10.74
C PRO A 88 9.80 -14.24 11.85
N VAL A 89 10.72 -15.14 11.51
CA VAL A 89 11.76 -15.63 12.42
C VAL A 89 13.11 -15.23 11.85
N ASN A 90 13.87 -14.40 12.57
CA ASN A 90 15.17 -13.87 12.13
C ASN A 90 15.12 -13.18 10.74
N GLY A 91 14.01 -12.49 10.44
CA GLY A 91 13.81 -11.83 9.14
C GLY A 91 13.25 -12.74 8.04
N GLU A 92 13.17 -14.04 8.28
CA GLU A 92 12.70 -15.01 7.28
C GLU A 92 11.20 -15.33 7.44
N PRO A 93 10.48 -15.62 6.32
CA PRO A 93 9.09 -16.07 6.38
C PRO A 93 8.93 -17.39 7.15
N CYS A 94 7.98 -17.46 8.09
CA CYS A 94 7.78 -18.67 8.89
C CYS A 94 7.18 -19.87 8.14
N GLY A 95 6.78 -19.71 6.88
CA GLY A 95 6.12 -20.72 6.03
C GLY A 95 4.72 -21.19 6.48
N LYS A 96 4.28 -20.90 7.71
CA LYS A 96 3.08 -21.53 8.31
C LYS A 96 1.88 -20.60 8.45
N CYS A 97 2.11 -19.29 8.55
CA CYS A 97 1.03 -18.32 8.74
C CYS A 97 0.17 -18.12 7.49
N ILE A 98 -1.07 -17.61 7.66
CA ILE A 98 -1.99 -17.37 6.55
C ILE A 98 -1.38 -16.48 5.46
N LYS A 99 -0.60 -15.46 5.84
CA LYS A 99 0.04 -14.55 4.89
C LYS A 99 1.19 -15.16 4.11
N CYS A 100 1.87 -16.19 4.66
CA CYS A 100 2.82 -16.99 3.91
C CYS A 100 2.10 -17.85 2.86
N LYS A 101 1.01 -18.53 3.24
CA LYS A 101 0.21 -19.35 2.30
C LYS A 101 -0.38 -18.52 1.17
N GLU A 102 -1.04 -17.41 1.48
CA GLU A 102 -1.57 -16.47 0.47
C GLU A 102 -0.48 -15.87 -0.43
N ARG A 103 0.78 -15.86 0.01
CA ARG A 103 1.90 -15.38 -0.80
C ARG A 103 2.37 -16.48 -1.74
N GLU A 104 2.55 -17.70 -1.23
CA GLU A 104 2.90 -18.87 -2.04
C GLU A 104 1.89 -19.09 -3.17
N GLU A 105 0.59 -19.08 -2.86
CA GLU A 105 -0.51 -19.18 -3.84
C GLU A 105 -0.48 -18.07 -4.90
N ALA A 106 -0.12 -16.85 -4.50
CA ALA A 106 -0.04 -15.72 -5.43
C ALA A 106 1.21 -15.82 -6.33
N LEU A 107 2.32 -16.32 -5.78
CA LEU A 107 3.59 -16.48 -6.51
C LEU A 107 3.57 -17.68 -7.46
N SER A 108 2.77 -18.72 -7.20
CA SER A 108 2.60 -19.83 -8.15
C SER A 108 1.93 -19.43 -9.47
N LEU A 109 1.51 -18.17 -9.59
CA LEU A 109 0.91 -17.60 -10.80
C LEU A 109 1.91 -16.86 -11.70
N LEU A 110 3.18 -16.76 -11.30
CA LEU A 110 4.27 -16.15 -12.09
C LEU A 110 4.86 -17.14 -13.08
#